data_AF-A0A940BBE7-F1
#
_entry.id   AF-A0A940BBE7-F1
#
_cell.length_a   1.000
_cell.length_b   1.000
_cell.length_c   1.000
_cell.angle_alpha   90.00
_cell.angle_beta   90.00
_cell.angle_gamma   90.00
#
_symmetry.space_group_name_H-M   'P 1'
#
loop_
_entity.id
_entity.type
_entity.pdbx_description
1 polymer ?
#
loop_
_entity_poly.entity_id
_entity_poly.type
_entity_poly.pdbx_seq_one_letter_code
_entity_poly.pdbx_strand_id
1 'polypeptide(L)'
;MKVIGFTGNYGSGEETLQSYLMADSSILFTGRPFFLPDFAQHFVATPTIVVRMGRLGKSIAPKFAHRYWNAFTAGFSVMAQCSDQPALSALDRAFDGAAIVGDWVETTSVADALHEVLELRIDDEVVSRHCLADMRRPLDELLASVSIRCSIKMGDLLFTGDAGSGHRLTAGNRLTALVGGQPVLDVKVRM
;
A
#
# COMPACT_ATOMS: atom_id res chain seq x y z
N MET A 1 -5.69 -0.72 15.15
CA MET A 1 -4.47 -0.82 14.31
C MET A 1 -4.40 0.44 13.45
N LYS A 2 -3.27 0.84 12.88
CA LYS A 2 -3.22 1.98 11.93
C LYS A 2 -2.77 1.54 10.56
N VAL A 3 -3.36 2.15 9.54
CA VAL A 3 -2.91 2.04 8.15
C VAL A 3 -2.47 3.43 7.70
N ILE A 4 -1.19 3.56 7.38
CA ILE A 4 -0.55 4.82 6.99
C ILE A 4 -0.08 4.65 5.57
N GLY A 5 -0.44 5.57 4.68
CA GLY A 5 -0.01 5.52 3.29
C GLY A 5 0.72 6.77 2.84
N PHE A 6 1.48 6.59 1.75
CA PHE A 6 2.26 7.63 1.11
C PHE A 6 1.95 7.67 -0.38
N THR A 7 2.00 8.85 -0.97
CA THR A 7 1.92 9.06 -2.42
C THR A 7 3.27 9.54 -2.99
N GLY A 8 3.52 9.34 -4.28
CA GLY A 8 4.67 9.93 -4.98
C GLY A 8 6.06 9.46 -4.52
N ASN A 9 6.20 8.25 -3.97
CA ASN A 9 7.47 7.73 -3.46
C ASN A 9 8.22 6.77 -4.40
N TYR A 10 7.71 6.53 -5.60
CA TYR A 10 8.36 5.73 -6.64
C TYR A 10 8.43 6.53 -7.95
N GLY A 11 9.28 6.09 -8.89
CA GLY A 11 9.44 6.72 -10.19
C GLY A 11 10.30 8.00 -10.18
N SER A 12 10.37 8.66 -11.35
CA SER A 12 11.24 9.82 -11.60
C SER A 12 10.54 11.18 -11.48
N GLY A 13 9.28 11.22 -11.06
CA GLY A 13 8.45 12.43 -11.07
C GLY A 13 8.82 13.46 -9.99
N GLU A 14 8.40 14.71 -10.21
CA GLU A 14 8.44 15.81 -9.22
C GLU A 14 7.33 15.71 -8.15
N GLU A 15 6.60 14.59 -8.10
CA GLU A 15 5.49 14.43 -7.17
C GLU A 15 5.94 14.63 -5.73
N THR A 16 5.17 15.42 -5.00
CA THR A 16 5.44 15.72 -3.60
C THR A 16 4.98 14.55 -2.75
N LEU A 17 5.89 14.01 -1.93
CA LEU A 17 5.58 12.97 -0.96
C LEU A 17 4.53 13.47 0.04
N GLN A 18 3.33 12.89 0.01
CA GLN A 18 2.26 13.20 0.96
C GLN A 18 1.84 11.94 1.72
N SER A 19 1.54 12.10 3.02
CA SER A 19 1.06 11.00 3.85
C SER A 19 -0.45 11.11 4.09
N TYR A 20 -1.13 9.96 4.12
CA TYR A 20 -2.55 9.85 4.45
C TYR A 20 -2.79 8.71 5.45
N LEU A 21 -3.99 8.69 6.04
CA LEU A 21 -4.45 7.65 6.96
C LEU A 21 -5.64 6.91 6.34
N MET A 22 -5.68 5.60 6.57
CA MET A 22 -6.85 4.77 6.30
C MET A 22 -7.32 4.13 7.62
N ALA A 23 -8.62 3.84 7.70
CA ALA A 23 -9.17 3.07 8.81
C ALA A 23 -8.62 1.63 8.81
N ASP A 24 -8.51 0.98 9.96
CA ASP A 24 -8.15 -0.45 9.98
C ASP A 24 -9.27 -1.33 9.41
N SER A 25 -10.53 -0.87 9.45
CA SER A 25 -11.65 -1.52 8.77
C SER A 25 -11.54 -1.49 7.24
N SER A 26 -10.70 -0.64 6.66
CA SER A 26 -10.55 -0.56 5.20
C SER A 26 -9.75 -1.72 4.59
N ILE A 27 -9.15 -2.58 5.43
CA ILE A 27 -8.27 -3.64 4.96
C ILE A 27 -9.07 -4.78 4.32
N LEU A 28 -8.74 -5.08 3.06
CA LEU A 28 -9.17 -6.27 2.35
C LEU A 28 -7.97 -7.18 2.10
N PHE A 29 -7.95 -8.33 2.75
CA PHE A 29 -6.95 -9.37 2.46
C PHE A 29 -7.29 -10.12 1.17
N THR A 30 -6.24 -10.60 0.49
CA THR A 30 -6.33 -11.50 -0.66
C THR A 30 -7.28 -12.70 -0.44
N GLY A 31 -7.82 -13.25 -1.53
CA GLY A 31 -8.80 -14.35 -1.50
C GLY A 31 -10.23 -13.91 -1.21
N ARG A 32 -10.45 -12.63 -0.88
CA ARG A 32 -11.78 -12.03 -0.80
C ARG A 32 -12.02 -11.11 -2.00
N PRO A 33 -13.23 -11.10 -2.59
CA PRO A 33 -13.55 -10.17 -3.65
C PRO A 33 -13.62 -8.73 -3.12
N PHE A 34 -13.28 -7.78 -3.98
CA PHE A 34 -13.55 -6.36 -3.75
C PHE A 34 -14.91 -6.03 -4.35
N PHE A 35 -15.86 -5.57 -3.53
CA PHE A 35 -17.18 -5.13 -4.00
C PHE A 35 -17.14 -3.63 -4.23
N LEU A 36 -17.53 -3.19 -5.44
CA LEU A 36 -17.61 -1.78 -5.78
C LEU A 36 -18.73 -1.11 -4.94
N PRO A 37 -18.40 -0.12 -4.09
CA PRO A 37 -19.42 0.59 -3.34
C PRO A 37 -20.26 1.53 -4.21
N ASP A 38 -21.55 1.68 -3.89
CA ASP A 38 -22.48 2.55 -4.65
C ASP A 38 -22.32 4.06 -4.38
N PHE A 39 -21.52 4.45 -3.38
CA PHE A 39 -21.45 5.85 -2.94
C PHE A 39 -20.62 6.78 -3.84
N ALA A 40 -19.82 6.23 -4.77
CA ALA A 40 -18.95 7.01 -5.66
C ALA A 40 -19.06 6.54 -7.12
N GLN A 41 -18.73 7.44 -8.05
CA GLN A 41 -18.85 7.16 -9.50
C GLN A 41 -17.79 6.21 -10.02
N HIS A 42 -16.59 6.29 -9.46
CA HIS A 42 -15.49 5.38 -9.77
C HIS A 42 -14.47 5.31 -8.65
N PHE A 43 -13.72 4.21 -8.68
CA PHE A 43 -12.67 3.90 -7.72
C PHE A 43 -11.38 3.71 -8.49
N VAL A 44 -10.30 4.30 -7.98
CA VAL A 44 -8.96 4.23 -8.58
C VAL A 44 -8.07 3.41 -7.67
N ALA A 45 -7.59 2.27 -8.13
CA ALA A 45 -6.62 1.45 -7.44
C ALA A 45 -5.20 1.83 -7.87
N THR A 46 -4.36 2.17 -6.91
CA THR A 46 -2.93 2.44 -7.15
C THR A 46 -2.09 1.32 -6.55
N PRO A 47 -1.20 0.69 -7.34
CA PRO A 47 -0.31 -0.35 -6.83
C PRO A 47 0.66 0.21 -5.80
N THR A 48 0.99 -0.59 -4.78
CA THR A 48 1.89 -0.18 -3.69
C THR A 48 2.61 -1.38 -3.07
N ILE A 49 3.71 -1.13 -2.39
CA ILE A 49 4.35 -2.11 -1.51
C ILE A 49 3.88 -1.81 -0.09
N VAL A 50 3.46 -2.86 0.63
CA VAL A 50 2.94 -2.75 1.99
C VAL A 50 3.92 -3.40 2.96
N VAL A 51 4.26 -2.69 4.03
CA VAL A 51 5.15 -3.18 5.09
C VAL A 51 4.39 -3.30 6.41
N ARG A 52 4.54 -4.45 7.08
CA ARG A 52 3.93 -4.72 8.39
C ARG A 52 4.89 -4.39 9.53
N MET A 53 4.41 -3.62 10.48
CA MET A 53 5.17 -3.24 11.67
C MET A 53 5.17 -4.39 12.69
N GLY A 54 6.37 -4.76 13.15
CA GLY A 54 6.61 -5.86 14.08
C GLY A 54 6.95 -5.40 15.50
N ARG A 55 7.06 -4.08 15.77
CA ARG A 55 7.51 -3.56 17.07
C ARG A 55 6.87 -2.21 17.42
N LEU A 56 6.66 -1.97 18.72
CA LEU A 56 6.29 -0.67 19.27
C LEU A 56 7.47 0.32 19.18
N GLY A 57 7.25 1.51 18.62
CA GLY A 57 8.27 2.56 18.53
C GLY A 57 7.71 3.98 18.44
N LYS A 58 8.49 4.94 18.94
CA LYS A 58 8.23 6.38 18.88
C LYS A 58 9.58 7.09 18.71
N SER A 59 9.64 8.13 17.89
CA SER A 59 10.87 8.89 17.62
C SER A 59 12.05 7.98 17.22
N ILE A 60 11.79 7.07 16.30
CA ILE A 60 12.74 6.08 15.80
C ILE A 60 13.79 6.80 14.92
N ALA A 61 15.07 6.64 15.25
CA ALA A 61 16.13 7.13 14.37
C ALA A 61 16.25 6.23 13.11
N PRO A 62 16.51 6.79 11.91
CA PRO A 62 16.53 6.02 10.65
C PRO A 62 17.40 4.76 10.71
N LYS A 63 18.61 4.84 11.29
CA LYS A 63 19.54 3.70 11.46
C LYS A 63 18.98 2.50 12.24
N PHE A 64 17.87 2.68 12.96
CA PHE A 64 17.21 1.61 13.72
C PHE A 64 15.87 1.18 13.12
N ALA A 65 15.38 1.85 12.07
CA ALA A 65 14.05 1.66 11.52
C ALA A 65 13.83 0.27 10.93
N HIS A 66 14.86 -0.33 10.32
CA HIS A 66 14.86 -1.72 9.85
C HIS A 66 14.43 -2.77 10.89
N ARG A 67 14.51 -2.46 12.19
CA ARG A 67 14.13 -3.38 13.29
C ARG A 67 12.63 -3.33 13.63
N TYR A 68 11.88 -2.43 13.02
CA TYR A 68 10.49 -2.16 13.38
C TYR A 68 9.47 -2.77 12.43
N TRP A 69 9.91 -3.36 11.33
CA TRP A 69 9.07 -4.11 10.41
C TRP A 69 9.57 -5.55 10.28
N ASN A 70 8.66 -6.46 9.98
CA ASN A 70 8.96 -7.90 9.96
C ASN A 70 8.36 -8.65 8.77
N ALA A 71 7.54 -7.99 7.95
CA ALA A 71 7.01 -8.58 6.74
C ALA A 71 6.69 -7.49 5.72
N PHE A 72 6.62 -7.88 4.46
CA PHE A 72 6.19 -7.04 3.36
C PHE A 72 5.32 -7.84 2.39
N THR A 73 4.56 -7.14 1.56
CA THR A 73 3.76 -7.75 0.49
C THR A 73 3.37 -6.69 -0.55
N ALA A 74 2.75 -7.14 -1.64
CA ALA A 74 2.13 -6.28 -2.62
C ALA A 74 0.71 -5.89 -2.18
N GLY A 75 0.26 -4.72 -2.58
CA GLY A 75 -1.10 -4.27 -2.31
C GLY A 75 -1.58 -3.20 -3.28
N PHE A 76 -2.84 -2.79 -3.10
CA PHE A 76 -3.41 -1.66 -3.79
C PHE A 76 -4.05 -0.72 -2.78
N SER A 77 -3.78 0.58 -2.91
CA SER A 77 -4.57 1.61 -2.23
C SER A 77 -5.66 2.10 -3.17
N VAL A 78 -6.91 1.94 -2.76
CA VAL A 78 -8.07 2.35 -3.55
C VAL A 78 -8.58 3.68 -3.03
N MET A 79 -8.82 4.60 -3.96
CA MET A 79 -9.39 5.92 -3.68
C MET A 79 -10.72 6.06 -4.42
N ALA A 80 -11.76 6.47 -3.69
CA ALA A 80 -13.04 6.83 -4.29
C ALA A 80 -12.93 8.21 -4.95
N GLN A 81 -13.58 8.39 -6.11
CA GLN A 81 -13.76 9.71 -6.72
C GLN A 81 -15.24 10.08 -6.70
N CYS A 82 -15.56 10.97 -5.77
CA CYS A 82 -16.88 11.56 -5.62
C CYS A 82 -16.96 12.82 -6.49
N SER A 83 -17.92 12.89 -7.42
CA SER A 83 -18.10 14.04 -8.33
C SER A 83 -18.40 15.36 -7.61
N ASP A 84 -18.94 15.26 -6.39
CA ASP A 84 -19.57 16.38 -5.72
C ASP A 84 -18.62 17.12 -4.76
N GLN A 85 -17.33 16.74 -4.73
CA GLN A 85 -16.34 17.31 -3.83
C GLN A 85 -15.14 17.89 -4.60
N PRO A 86 -14.80 19.18 -4.39
CA PRO A 86 -13.67 19.82 -5.06
C PRO A 86 -12.30 19.42 -4.47
N ALA A 87 -12.28 18.76 -3.31
CA ALA A 87 -11.08 18.33 -2.62
C ALA A 87 -11.26 16.91 -2.07
N LEU A 88 -10.15 16.17 -1.92
CA LEU A 88 -10.15 14.83 -1.36
C LEU A 88 -10.58 14.84 0.12
N SER A 89 -11.57 14.03 0.44
CA SER A 89 -12.02 13.74 1.80
C SER A 89 -11.21 12.61 2.42
N ALA A 90 -11.08 12.61 3.76
CA ALA A 90 -10.51 11.48 4.48
C ALA A 90 -11.29 10.17 4.24
N LEU A 91 -12.59 10.27 3.94
CA LEU A 91 -13.45 9.12 3.66
C LEU A 91 -13.16 8.47 2.30
N ASP A 92 -12.53 9.19 1.37
CA ASP A 92 -12.22 8.68 0.03
C ASP A 92 -11.19 7.54 0.04
N ARG A 93 -10.50 7.31 1.17
CA ARG A 93 -9.56 6.19 1.38
C ARG A 93 -9.84 5.40 2.68
N ALA A 94 -10.94 5.69 3.37
CA ALA A 94 -11.27 5.06 4.66
C ALA A 94 -12.46 4.09 4.60
N PHE A 95 -13.00 3.83 3.40
CA PHE A 95 -14.09 2.89 3.18
C PHE A 95 -13.61 1.43 3.18
N ASP A 96 -14.55 0.49 3.39
CA ASP A 96 -14.25 -0.94 3.45
C ASP A 96 -13.63 -1.43 2.14
N GLY A 97 -12.46 -2.05 2.23
CA GLY A 97 -11.69 -2.54 1.09
C GLY A 97 -10.77 -1.51 0.40
N ALA A 98 -10.67 -0.27 0.91
CA ALA A 98 -9.75 0.72 0.36
C ALA A 98 -8.26 0.35 0.49
N ALA A 99 -7.91 -0.58 1.38
CA ALA A 99 -6.54 -1.06 1.59
C ALA A 99 -6.44 -2.55 1.24
N ILE A 100 -6.11 -2.87 -0.02
CA ILE A 100 -5.98 -4.26 -0.48
C ILE A 100 -4.57 -4.77 -0.17
N VAL A 101 -4.46 -5.91 0.52
CA VAL A 101 -3.20 -6.46 1.04
C VAL A 101 -3.06 -7.93 0.67
N GLY A 102 -1.92 -8.29 0.08
CA GLY A 102 -1.57 -9.68 -0.25
C GLY A 102 -1.13 -10.51 0.96
N ASP A 103 -0.76 -11.76 0.70
CA ASP A 103 -0.15 -12.66 1.68
C ASP A 103 1.23 -12.14 2.09
N TRP A 104 1.55 -12.27 3.38
CA TRP A 104 2.77 -11.72 3.95
C TRP A 104 3.99 -12.56 3.56
N VAL A 105 5.03 -11.86 3.08
CA VAL A 105 6.39 -12.41 2.99
C VAL A 105 7.13 -11.97 4.25
N GLU A 106 7.43 -12.93 5.12
CA GLU A 106 8.14 -12.68 6.38
C GLU A 106 9.61 -12.34 6.10
N THR A 107 10.09 -11.25 6.69
CA THR A 107 11.45 -10.76 6.50
C THR A 107 12.43 -11.56 7.37
N THR A 108 13.20 -12.43 6.75
CA THR A 108 14.34 -13.13 7.40
C THR A 108 15.61 -12.29 7.35
N SER A 109 15.75 -11.45 6.31
CA SER A 109 16.87 -10.56 6.04
C SER A 109 16.35 -9.28 5.39
N VAL A 110 16.66 -8.13 6.00
CA VAL A 110 16.26 -6.82 5.45
C VAL A 110 16.94 -6.57 4.11
N ALA A 111 18.20 -6.97 3.95
CA ALA A 111 18.96 -6.75 2.72
C ALA A 111 18.32 -7.47 1.52
N ASP A 112 17.83 -8.69 1.75
CA ASP A 112 17.19 -9.50 0.71
C ASP A 112 15.81 -8.92 0.38
N ALA A 113 15.01 -8.62 1.41
CA ALA A 113 13.68 -8.03 1.24
C ALA A 113 13.70 -6.67 0.51
N LEU A 114 14.78 -5.90 0.60
CA LEU A 114 14.90 -4.63 -0.10
C LEU A 114 14.92 -4.78 -1.63
N HIS A 115 15.45 -5.90 -2.13
CA HIS A 115 15.68 -6.12 -3.56
C HIS A 115 14.69 -7.14 -4.17
N GLU A 116 13.83 -7.73 -3.36
CA GLU A 116 12.76 -8.60 -3.83
C GLU A 116 11.81 -7.81 -4.73
N VAL A 117 11.65 -8.24 -5.98
CA VAL A 117 10.79 -7.57 -6.96
C VAL A 117 9.34 -7.97 -6.73
N LEU A 118 8.47 -6.96 -6.63
CA LEU A 118 7.01 -7.12 -6.61
C LEU A 118 6.46 -6.69 -7.96
N GLU A 119 5.71 -7.59 -8.59
CA GLU A 119 5.00 -7.34 -9.84
C GLU A 119 3.50 -7.32 -9.56
N LEU A 120 2.84 -6.19 -9.83
CA LEU A 120 1.41 -6.04 -9.65
C LEU A 120 0.74 -5.91 -11.01
N ARG A 121 -0.40 -6.58 -11.16
CA ARG A 121 -1.14 -6.65 -12.40
C ARG A 121 -2.62 -6.35 -12.17
N ILE A 122 -3.22 -5.76 -13.18
CA ILE A 122 -4.68 -5.67 -13.29
C ILE A 122 -5.05 -6.37 -14.59
N ASP A 123 -5.87 -7.40 -14.45
CA ASP A 123 -6.11 -8.40 -15.48
C ASP A 123 -4.78 -8.98 -15.97
N ASP A 124 -4.49 -8.85 -17.26
CA ASP A 124 -3.25 -9.35 -17.86
C ASP A 124 -2.16 -8.28 -17.97
N GLU A 125 -2.41 -7.03 -17.56
CA GLU A 125 -1.45 -5.93 -17.70
C GLU A 125 -0.60 -5.73 -16.44
N VAL A 126 0.72 -5.62 -16.61
CA VAL A 126 1.65 -5.23 -15.53
C VAL A 126 1.56 -3.74 -15.31
N VAL A 127 0.94 -3.33 -14.20
CA VAL A 127 0.74 -1.92 -13.82
C VAL A 127 1.84 -1.39 -12.91
N SER A 128 2.64 -2.27 -12.31
CA SER A 128 3.75 -1.92 -11.45
C SER A 128 4.76 -3.05 -11.34
N ARG A 129 6.05 -2.69 -11.33
CA ARG A 129 7.16 -3.62 -11.10
C ARG A 129 8.28 -2.93 -10.36
N HIS A 130 8.32 -3.08 -9.04
CA HIS A 130 9.25 -2.37 -8.15
C HIS A 130 9.67 -3.23 -6.95
N CYS A 131 10.75 -2.82 -6.29
CA CYS A 131 11.19 -3.31 -4.98
C CYS A 131 11.28 -2.16 -3.98
N LEU A 132 11.54 -2.46 -2.70
CA LEU A 132 11.68 -1.43 -1.67
C LEU A 132 12.92 -0.54 -1.90
N ALA A 133 13.94 -1.03 -2.59
CA ALA A 133 15.12 -0.25 -2.95
C ALA A 133 14.84 0.84 -4.01
N ASP A 134 13.73 0.74 -4.75
CA ASP A 134 13.33 1.73 -5.75
C ASP A 134 12.68 2.99 -5.15
N MET A 135 12.48 3.02 -3.82
CA MET A 135 11.84 4.15 -3.13
C MET A 135 12.70 5.41 -3.21
N ARG A 136 12.09 6.53 -3.63
CA ARG A 136 12.74 7.86 -3.63
C ARG A 136 13.16 8.27 -2.23
N ARG A 137 12.27 8.07 -1.26
CA ARG A 137 12.57 8.21 0.17
C ARG A 137 12.63 6.82 0.81
N PRO A 138 13.79 6.40 1.33
CA PRO A 138 13.96 5.07 1.90
C PRO A 138 12.96 4.78 3.03
N LEU A 139 12.57 3.52 3.15
CA LEU A 139 11.65 3.04 4.19
C LEU A 139 12.08 3.46 5.60
N ASP A 140 13.39 3.43 5.89
CA ASP A 140 13.96 3.83 7.17
C ASP A 140 13.66 5.30 7.51
N GLU A 141 13.72 6.18 6.52
CA GLU A 141 13.37 7.59 6.68
C GLU A 141 11.87 7.82 6.80
N LEU A 142 11.06 7.08 6.02
CA LEU A 142 9.60 7.16 6.14
C LEU A 142 9.17 6.80 7.56
N LEU A 143 9.64 5.67 8.07
CA LEU A 143 9.33 5.21 9.43
C LEU A 143 9.78 6.22 10.49
N ALA A 144 10.98 6.78 10.36
CA ALA A 144 11.45 7.84 11.24
C ALA A 144 10.51 9.05 11.22
N SER A 145 10.12 9.50 10.02
CA SER A 145 9.24 10.66 9.82
C SER A 145 7.82 10.47 10.34
N VAL A 146 7.29 9.24 10.31
CA VAL A 146 5.99 8.91 10.91
C VAL A 146 6.12 8.86 12.43
N SER A 147 7.16 8.18 12.92
CA SER A 147 7.33 7.88 14.34
C SER A 147 7.53 9.13 15.23
N ILE A 148 8.00 10.25 14.68
CA ILE A 148 8.07 11.52 15.42
C ILE A 148 6.68 12.11 15.68
N ARG A 149 5.69 11.83 14.81
CA ARG A 149 4.33 12.36 14.91
C ARG A 149 3.41 11.43 15.71
N CYS A 150 3.44 10.13 15.46
CA CYS A 150 2.64 9.14 16.19
C CYS A 150 3.46 7.89 16.54
N SER A 151 3.02 7.13 17.56
CA SER A 151 3.67 5.85 17.88
C SER A 151 3.29 4.77 16.87
N ILE A 152 4.27 4.02 16.41
CA ILE A 152 4.11 2.79 15.61
C ILE A 152 3.86 1.62 16.56
N LYS A 153 2.88 0.77 16.26
CA LYS A 153 2.51 -0.42 17.04
C LYS A 153 2.66 -1.68 16.19
N MET A 154 2.75 -2.82 16.86
CA MET A 154 2.69 -4.12 16.18
C MET A 154 1.38 -4.24 15.39
N GLY A 155 1.49 -4.72 14.15
CA GLY A 155 0.36 -4.87 13.23
C GLY A 155 -0.01 -3.59 12.47
N ASP A 156 0.56 -2.42 12.79
CA ASP A 156 0.36 -1.26 11.93
C ASP A 156 0.92 -1.53 10.51
N LEU A 157 0.25 -0.98 9.51
CA LEU A 157 0.62 -1.14 8.10
C LEU A 157 1.12 0.18 7.52
N LEU A 158 2.14 0.07 6.69
CA LEU A 158 2.71 1.18 5.94
C LEU A 158 2.63 0.90 4.44
N PHE A 159 1.85 1.70 3.72
CA PHE A 159 1.80 1.73 2.27
C PHE A 159 2.90 2.71 1.81
N THR A 160 3.92 2.20 1.13
CA THR A 160 5.20 2.89 0.98
C THR A 160 5.23 3.99 -0.08
N GLY A 161 4.19 4.09 -0.90
CA GLY A 161 4.14 4.95 -2.06
C GLY A 161 3.27 4.39 -3.17
N ASP A 162 2.80 5.27 -4.05
CA ASP A 162 2.23 4.89 -5.33
C ASP A 162 3.36 4.33 -6.22
N ALA A 163 3.37 3.03 -6.46
CA ALA A 163 4.41 2.32 -7.22
C ALA A 163 4.05 2.21 -8.71
N GLY A 164 3.21 3.09 -9.23
CA GLY A 164 2.70 3.03 -10.60
C GLY A 164 1.50 3.93 -10.80
N SER A 165 0.93 3.90 -11.99
CA SER A 165 -0.25 4.69 -12.32
C SER A 165 -1.51 4.10 -11.69
N GLY A 166 -2.42 4.98 -11.24
CA GLY A 166 -3.73 4.58 -10.77
C GLY A 166 -4.60 4.02 -11.91
N HIS A 167 -5.37 2.98 -11.61
CA HIS A 167 -6.24 2.31 -12.56
C HIS A 167 -7.70 2.35 -12.09
N ARG A 168 -8.62 2.71 -12.99
CA ARG A 168 -10.06 2.74 -12.68
C ARG A 168 -10.59 1.31 -12.57
N LEU A 169 -11.13 0.96 -11.41
CA LEU A 169 -11.75 -0.34 -11.18
C LEU A 169 -13.14 -0.42 -11.84
N THR A 170 -13.39 -1.57 -12.45
CA THR A 170 -14.66 -1.97 -13.06
C THR A 170 -14.99 -3.41 -12.66
N ALA A 171 -16.27 -3.72 -12.58
CA ALA A 171 -16.72 -5.08 -12.28
C ALA A 171 -16.14 -6.07 -13.30
N GLY A 172 -15.51 -7.14 -12.80
CA GLY A 172 -14.83 -8.12 -13.64
C GLY A 172 -13.31 -8.01 -13.63
N ASN A 173 -12.72 -6.85 -13.27
CA ASN A 173 -11.27 -6.74 -13.15
C ASN A 173 -10.73 -7.75 -12.11
N ARG A 174 -9.50 -8.21 -12.33
CA ARG A 174 -8.76 -9.08 -11.41
C ARG A 174 -7.43 -8.44 -11.05
N LEU A 175 -7.27 -8.10 -9.78
CA LEU A 175 -6.02 -7.57 -9.24
C LEU A 175 -5.18 -8.77 -8.81
N THR A 176 -3.95 -8.86 -9.32
CA THR A 176 -3.01 -9.92 -8.92
C THR A 176 -1.64 -9.36 -8.60
N ALA A 177 -0.86 -10.07 -7.80
CA ALA A 177 0.54 -9.71 -7.58
C ALA A 177 1.44 -10.91 -7.28
N LEU A 178 2.69 -10.77 -7.68
CA LEU A 178 3.79 -11.69 -7.43
C LEU A 178 4.87 -11.00 -6.57
N VAL A 179 5.50 -11.76 -5.68
CA VAL A 179 6.73 -11.36 -4.97
C VAL A 179 7.78 -12.43 -5.23
N GLY A 180 8.92 -12.05 -5.81
CA GLY A 180 9.96 -13.02 -6.20
C GLY A 180 9.44 -14.09 -7.17
N GLY A 181 8.40 -13.78 -7.95
CA GLY A 181 7.70 -14.70 -8.84
C GLY A 181 6.67 -15.62 -8.18
N GLN A 182 6.48 -15.55 -6.86
CA GLN A 182 5.44 -16.30 -6.13
C GLN A 182 4.16 -15.47 -6.00
N PRO A 183 2.97 -16.04 -6.26
CA PRO A 183 1.70 -15.33 -6.10
C PRO A 183 1.40 -15.01 -4.64
N VAL A 184 1.04 -13.76 -4.37
CA VAL A 184 0.65 -13.29 -3.02
C VAL A 184 -0.71 -12.59 -3.01
N LEU A 185 -1.22 -12.14 -4.15
CA LEU A 185 -2.46 -11.38 -4.23
C LEU A 185 -3.31 -11.89 -5.40
N ASP A 186 -4.58 -12.16 -5.12
CA ASP A 186 -5.61 -12.47 -6.11
C ASP A 186 -6.97 -11.97 -5.59
N VAL A 187 -7.45 -10.88 -6.18
CA VAL A 187 -8.69 -10.21 -5.79
C VAL A 187 -9.52 -9.93 -7.04
N LYS A 188 -10.75 -10.46 -7.06
CA LYS A 188 -11.72 -10.20 -8.12
C LYS A 188 -12.62 -9.03 -7.75
N VAL A 189 -12.76 -8.07 -8.64
CA VAL A 189 -13.71 -6.95 -8.53
C VAL A 189 -15.11 -7.42 -8.91
N ARG A 190 -16.08 -7.15 -8.05
CA ARG A 190 -17.49 -7.50 -8.22
C ARG A 190 -18.38 -6.27 -8.00
N MET A 191 -19.60 -6.36 -8.53
CA MET A 191 -20.74 -5.56 -8.09
C MET A 191 -21.25 -6.12 -6.77
#